data_AF-R0KDH8-F1
#
_entry.id   AF-R0KDH8-F1
#
_cell.length_a   1.000
_cell.length_b   1.000
_cell.length_c   1.000
_cell.angle_alpha   90.00
_cell.angle_beta   90.00
_cell.angle_gamma   90.00
#
_symmetry.space_group_name_H-M   'P 1'
#
loop_
_entity.id
_entity.type
_entity.pdbx_description
1 polymer ?
#
loop_
_entity_poly.entity_id
_entity_poly.type
_entity_poly.pdbx_seq_one_letter_code
_entity_poly.pdbx_strand_id
1 'polypeptide(L)'
;TSMEVVLHYRPHQKDLIELQKIAQAAVKDFPIRQLPRFTPWFPSDLCRLPLKPKKQPPVISSEEAEELKQLSSPSEYIVGSPSYDCTKNLPEFQSNVNHGQTLVQTQNVHRPVNLENQGEPPSNGEHKLKRSWSVSVHSPKLKEKILPLSRELQNSLERLKLHAFYRAKWTIGQSTCSNQNLEDVWIKLNRLIKHNELPSCNATIQRSVGEIWIFCDILYCEYVRNILREKLSLTNKMNLLVHKFGIIFSL
;
A
#
# COMPACT_ATOMS: atom_id res chain seq x y z
N THR A 1 12.58 36.56 44.83
CA THR A 1 13.74 35.65 44.92
C THR A 1 14.28 35.47 43.52
N SER A 2 15.54 35.82 43.28
CA SER A 2 16.20 35.63 41.97
C SER A 2 16.64 34.18 41.84
N MET A 3 16.32 33.52 40.72
CA MET A 3 16.78 32.16 40.42
C MET A 3 18.03 32.24 39.57
N GLU A 4 19.11 31.56 39.97
CA GLU A 4 20.32 31.41 39.16
C GLU A 4 20.11 30.31 38.10
N VAL A 5 20.58 30.55 36.87
CA VAL A 5 20.45 29.62 35.74
C VAL A 5 21.83 29.31 35.18
N VAL A 6 22.18 28.02 35.08
CA VAL A 6 23.44 27.54 34.49
C VAL A 6 23.17 26.97 33.10
N LEU A 7 23.75 27.59 32.06
CA LEU A 7 23.55 27.21 30.67
C LEU A 7 24.65 26.25 30.19
N HIS A 8 24.31 24.98 29.98
CA HIS A 8 25.21 23.99 29.38
C HIS A 8 25.07 23.97 27.85
N TYR A 9 26.18 24.03 27.12
CA TYR A 9 26.18 24.06 25.66
C TYR A 9 27.30 23.21 25.06
N ARG A 10 27.15 22.87 23.78
CA ARG A 10 28.14 22.03 23.06
C ARG A 10 29.37 22.86 22.69
N PRO A 11 30.59 22.28 22.71
CA PRO A 11 31.85 23.01 22.48
C PRO A 11 31.98 23.61 21.07
N HIS A 12 31.19 23.15 20.09
CA HIS A 12 31.22 23.64 18.71
C HIS A 12 30.30 24.85 18.46
N GLN A 13 29.50 25.29 19.45
CA GLN A 13 28.70 26.50 19.32
C GLN A 13 29.55 27.74 19.55
N LYS A 14 29.50 28.68 18.60
CA LYS A 14 30.38 29.86 18.57
C LYS A 14 29.71 31.13 19.05
N ASP A 15 28.38 31.24 18.96
CA ASP A 15 27.66 32.46 19.34
C ASP A 15 26.99 32.31 20.72
N LEU A 16 27.73 32.70 21.75
CA LEU A 16 27.24 32.67 23.14
C LEU A 16 26.16 33.72 23.40
N ILE A 17 26.18 34.85 22.67
CA ILE A 17 25.24 35.95 22.86
C ILE A 17 23.88 35.56 22.30
N GLU A 18 23.86 34.95 21.11
CA GLU A 18 22.65 34.39 20.54
C GLU A 18 22.08 33.29 21.43
N LEU A 19 22.94 32.39 21.93
CA LEU A 19 22.51 31.32 22.82
C LEU A 19 21.90 31.84 24.13
N GLN A 20 22.50 32.88 24.71
CA GLN A 20 21.96 33.54 25.90
C GLN A 20 20.56 34.14 25.62
N LYS A 21 20.36 34.79 24.47
CA LYS A 21 19.05 35.34 24.08
C LYS A 21 18.00 34.24 23.92
N ILE A 22 18.37 33.12 23.32
CA ILE A 22 17.49 31.95 23.15
C ILE A 22 17.14 31.35 24.52
N ALA A 23 18.13 31.14 25.39
CA ALA A 23 17.92 30.61 26.73
C ALA A 23 17.01 31.53 27.56
N GLN A 24 17.23 32.84 27.48
CA GLN A 24 16.37 33.83 28.14
C GLN A 24 14.93 33.76 27.59
N ALA A 25 14.76 33.58 26.29
CA ALA A 25 13.42 33.42 25.69
C ALA A 25 12.75 32.10 26.10
N ALA A 26 13.51 31.02 26.24
CA ALA A 26 12.99 29.70 26.61
C ALA A 26 12.57 29.60 28.08
N VAL A 27 13.24 30.33 28.98
CA VAL A 27 12.91 30.36 30.42
C VAL A 27 11.81 31.39 30.73
N LYS A 28 11.47 32.30 29.79
CA LYS A 28 10.34 33.21 29.99
C LYS A 28 9.04 32.44 30.14
N ASP A 29 8.25 32.84 31.12
CA ASP A 29 6.89 32.36 31.27
C ASP A 29 6.09 32.63 29.98
N PHE A 30 5.30 31.64 29.59
CA PHE A 30 4.41 31.72 28.45
C PHE A 30 3.02 31.24 28.87
N PRO A 31 1.95 31.69 28.19
CA PRO A 31 0.61 31.27 28.53
C PRO A 31 0.46 29.76 28.39
N ILE A 32 0.20 29.09 29.51
CA ILE A 32 -0.02 27.65 29.55
C ILE A 32 -1.47 27.39 29.11
N ARG A 33 -1.63 26.62 28.03
CA ARG A 33 -2.95 26.13 27.63
C ARG A 33 -3.48 25.21 28.72
N GLN A 34 -4.69 25.48 29.20
CA GLN A 34 -5.40 24.55 30.07
C GLN A 34 -5.67 23.26 29.30
N LEU A 35 -5.10 22.14 29.76
CA LEU A 35 -5.30 20.85 29.11
C LEU A 35 -6.76 20.42 29.33
N PRO A 36 -7.54 20.21 28.26
CA PRO A 36 -8.90 19.72 28.42
C PRO A 36 -8.86 18.33 29.08
N ARG A 37 -9.74 18.10 30.04
CA ARG A 37 -9.95 16.75 30.55
C ARG A 37 -10.54 15.88 29.44
N PHE A 38 -10.01 14.67 29.32
CA PHE A 38 -10.56 13.69 28.39
C PHE A 38 -12.05 13.50 28.68
N THR A 39 -12.86 13.65 27.63
CA THR A 39 -14.31 13.43 27.68
C THR A 39 -14.65 12.54 26.48
N PRO A 40 -15.25 11.35 26.68
CA PRO A 40 -15.66 10.52 25.57
C PRO A 40 -16.71 11.26 24.74
N TRP A 41 -16.54 11.30 23.42
CA TRP A 41 -17.51 11.93 22.53
C TRP A 41 -18.88 11.26 22.56
N PHE A 42 -18.92 9.98 22.93
CA PHE A 42 -20.13 9.20 23.09
C PHE A 42 -20.14 8.62 24.51
N PRO A 43 -20.98 9.13 25.43
CA PRO A 43 -21.10 8.55 26.76
C PRO A 43 -21.65 7.12 26.65
N SER A 44 -21.35 6.29 27.66
CA SER A 44 -21.90 4.94 27.74
C SER A 44 -23.41 5.02 27.95
N ASP A 45 -24.17 4.96 26.86
CA ASP A 45 -25.62 4.94 26.88
C ASP A 45 -26.10 3.49 26.98
N LEU A 46 -26.54 3.08 28.18
CA LEU A 46 -27.10 1.74 28.42
C LEU A 46 -28.38 1.48 27.61
N CYS A 47 -29.02 2.52 27.07
CA CYS A 47 -30.20 2.41 26.22
C CYS A 47 -29.85 2.15 24.74
N ARG A 48 -28.59 2.32 24.32
CA ARG A 48 -28.12 2.08 22.95
C ARG A 48 -27.26 0.82 22.89
N LEU A 49 -27.91 -0.32 22.69
CA LEU A 49 -27.19 -1.58 22.49
C LEU A 49 -26.49 -1.57 21.12
N PRO A 50 -25.18 -1.88 21.06
CA PRO A 50 -24.48 -1.96 19.79
C PRO A 50 -25.02 -3.14 18.96
N LEU A 51 -25.12 -2.94 17.66
CA LEU A 51 -25.48 -4.01 16.73
C LEU A 51 -24.35 -5.03 16.66
N LYS A 52 -24.58 -6.23 17.20
CA LYS A 52 -23.61 -7.34 17.15
C LYS A 52 -23.96 -8.30 16.00
N PRO A 53 -23.00 -8.70 15.16
CA PRO A 53 -23.24 -9.73 14.17
C PRO A 53 -23.64 -11.05 14.85
N LYS A 54 -24.60 -11.76 14.24
CA LYS A 54 -25.12 -13.05 14.76
C LYS A 54 -24.05 -14.14 14.80
N LYS A 55 -23.12 -14.12 13.84
CA LYS A 55 -22.07 -15.13 13.71
C LYS A 55 -20.83 -14.69 14.49
N GLN A 56 -20.26 -15.63 15.23
CA GLN A 56 -18.96 -15.46 15.85
C GLN A 56 -17.86 -15.55 14.78
N PRO A 57 -16.70 -14.90 14.99
CA PRO A 57 -15.52 -15.16 14.17
C PRO A 57 -15.17 -16.65 14.23
N PRO A 58 -14.57 -17.22 13.16
CA PRO A 58 -14.06 -18.58 13.22
C PRO A 58 -13.00 -18.67 14.31
N VAL A 59 -13.17 -19.62 15.22
CA VAL A 59 -12.20 -19.95 16.27
C VAL A 59 -11.47 -21.18 15.79
N ILE A 60 -10.14 -21.09 15.67
CA ILE A 60 -9.28 -22.23 15.39
C ILE A 60 -8.85 -22.78 16.76
N SER A 61 -9.08 -24.07 17.01
CA SER A 61 -8.59 -24.71 18.23
C SER A 61 -7.06 -24.79 18.24
N SER A 62 -6.45 -24.92 19.42
CA SER A 62 -4.99 -25.10 19.54
C SER A 62 -4.53 -26.34 18.79
N GLU A 63 -5.34 -27.39 18.81
CA GLU A 63 -5.06 -28.67 18.17
C GLU A 63 -5.10 -28.53 16.63
N GLU A 64 -6.13 -27.89 16.07
CA GLU A 64 -6.23 -27.61 14.64
C GLU A 64 -5.11 -26.66 14.16
N ALA A 65 -4.69 -25.71 14.99
CA ALA A 65 -3.57 -24.83 14.68
C ALA A 65 -2.23 -25.60 14.61
N GLU A 66 -2.02 -26.58 15.49
CA GLU A 66 -0.85 -27.46 15.46
C GLU A 66 -0.90 -28.47 14.30
N GLU A 67 -2.08 -29.02 13.97
CA GLU A 67 -2.25 -29.88 12.80
C GLU A 67 -1.98 -29.12 11.49
N LEU A 68 -2.40 -27.86 11.38
CA LEU A 68 -2.08 -27.00 10.23
C LEU A 68 -0.58 -26.69 10.12
N LYS A 69 0.13 -26.58 11.26
CA LYS A 69 1.61 -26.46 11.27
C LYS A 69 2.27 -27.75 10.80
N GLN A 70 1.73 -28.92 11.14
CA GLN A 70 2.27 -30.23 10.74
C GLN A 70 1.98 -30.55 9.26
N LEU A 71 0.82 -30.13 8.73
CA LEU A 71 0.46 -30.26 7.31
C LEU A 71 1.17 -29.24 6.42
N SER A 72 1.75 -28.19 7.02
CA SER A 72 2.72 -27.32 6.36
C SER A 72 4.03 -28.08 6.18
N SER A 73 4.06 -28.98 5.20
CA SER A 73 5.33 -29.45 4.62
C SER A 73 6.20 -28.23 4.27
N PRO A 74 7.54 -28.29 4.41
CA PRO A 74 8.43 -27.17 4.11
C PRO A 74 8.49 -26.95 2.60
N SER A 75 7.42 -26.39 2.05
CA SER A 75 7.32 -25.75 0.75
C SER A 75 6.94 -24.28 0.94
N GLU A 76 7.30 -23.70 2.09
CA GLU A 76 7.55 -22.28 2.11
C GLU A 76 8.90 -22.07 1.44
N TYR A 77 8.87 -21.44 0.26
CA TYR A 77 9.96 -20.59 -0.14
C TYR A 77 10.29 -19.71 1.07
N ILE A 78 11.39 -20.01 1.77
CA ILE A 78 12.01 -19.05 2.67
C ILE A 78 12.54 -17.96 1.74
N VAL A 79 11.63 -17.07 1.30
CA VAL A 79 12.01 -15.70 1.06
C VAL A 79 12.47 -15.26 2.43
N GLY A 80 13.79 -15.26 2.64
CA GLY A 80 14.37 -14.63 3.80
C GLY A 80 13.76 -13.25 3.86
N SER A 81 12.83 -13.04 4.79
CA SER A 81 12.28 -11.73 5.06
C SER A 81 13.50 -10.89 5.39
N PRO A 82 13.92 -9.94 4.53
CA PRO A 82 14.96 -9.05 4.97
C PRO A 82 14.33 -8.33 6.16
N SER A 83 14.86 -8.61 7.35
CA SER A 83 14.54 -7.88 8.57
C SER A 83 14.46 -6.40 8.19
N TYR A 84 13.23 -5.89 8.10
CA TYR A 84 12.97 -4.50 7.76
C TYR A 84 13.22 -3.72 9.05
N ASP A 85 14.49 -3.53 9.32
CA ASP A 85 14.94 -2.66 10.38
C ASP A 85 15.14 -1.27 9.76
N CYS A 86 14.10 -0.47 9.85
CA CYS A 86 14.08 0.92 9.40
C CYS A 86 15.06 1.83 10.18
N THR A 87 15.71 1.31 11.23
CA THR A 87 16.68 2.05 12.04
C THR A 87 18.14 1.84 11.61
N LYS A 88 18.43 0.85 10.74
CA LYS A 88 19.81 0.48 10.35
C LYS A 88 20.67 1.62 9.78
N ASN A 89 20.05 2.64 9.19
CA ASN A 89 20.74 3.79 8.60
C ASN A 89 20.48 5.12 9.35
N LEU A 90 19.83 5.06 10.53
CA LEU A 90 19.61 6.23 11.38
C LEU A 90 20.71 6.28 12.44
N PRO A 91 21.62 7.27 12.40
CA PRO A 91 22.74 7.36 13.34
C PRO A 91 22.30 7.56 14.80
N GLU A 92 21.03 7.94 15.01
CA GLU A 92 20.40 8.12 16.33
C GLU A 92 20.20 6.81 17.10
N PHE A 93 20.18 5.66 16.41
CA PHE A 93 19.88 4.34 16.98
C PHE A 93 21.06 3.36 16.91
N GLN A 94 22.24 3.82 16.48
CA GLN A 94 23.45 3.00 16.50
C GLN A 94 23.96 2.90 17.94
N SER A 95 23.87 1.69 18.50
CA SER A 95 24.37 1.39 19.82
C SER A 95 25.90 1.43 19.82
N ASN A 96 26.48 2.57 20.15
CA ASN A 96 27.91 2.66 20.50
C ASN A 96 28.10 2.04 21.88
N VAL A 97 28.07 0.71 21.96
CA VAL A 97 28.36 -0.05 23.18
C VAL A 97 29.74 -0.66 23.05
N ASN A 98 30.74 0.14 23.43
CA ASN A 98 31.95 -0.43 23.99
C ASN A 98 31.62 -0.89 25.42
N HIS A 99 31.81 -2.19 25.65
CA HIS A 99 31.89 -2.92 26.93
C HIS A 99 30.64 -3.69 27.39
N GLY A 100 30.87 -5.00 27.60
CA GLY A 100 29.97 -5.90 28.32
C GLY A 100 29.73 -7.21 27.59
N GLN A 101 30.66 -8.17 27.70
CA GLN A 101 30.51 -9.54 27.22
C GLN A 101 29.30 -10.22 27.89
N THR A 102 28.39 -10.83 27.13
CA THR A 102 27.70 -12.06 27.54
C THR A 102 27.32 -12.86 26.30
N LEU A 103 27.61 -14.15 26.43
CA LEU A 103 27.77 -15.21 25.45
C LEU A 103 26.43 -15.84 25.10
N VAL A 104 26.05 -15.90 23.82
CA VAL A 104 25.33 -17.07 23.28
C VAL A 104 25.81 -17.35 21.86
N GLN A 105 26.54 -18.45 21.78
CA GLN A 105 27.05 -19.17 20.63
C GLN A 105 25.89 -19.83 19.87
N THR A 106 25.87 -19.73 18.54
CA THR A 106 25.54 -20.89 17.68
C THR A 106 26.15 -20.71 16.29
N GLN A 107 26.77 -21.78 15.83
CA GLN A 107 27.73 -21.84 14.74
C GLN A 107 27.04 -21.87 13.38
N ASN A 108 27.54 -21.06 12.45
CA ASN A 108 27.28 -21.20 11.02
C ASN A 108 28.13 -22.33 10.45
N VAL A 109 27.49 -23.23 9.69
CA VAL A 109 28.18 -24.16 8.78
C VAL A 109 27.96 -23.67 7.35
N HIS A 110 29.06 -23.32 6.68
CA HIS A 110 29.12 -23.06 5.25
C HIS A 110 28.99 -24.35 4.44
N ARG A 111 28.26 -24.32 3.30
CA ARG A 111 28.67 -25.03 2.08
C ARG A 111 28.05 -24.40 0.80
N PRO A 112 28.73 -24.44 -0.37
CA PRO A 112 28.49 -23.51 -1.47
C PRO A 112 27.79 -24.11 -2.70
N VAL A 113 27.31 -23.20 -3.57
CA VAL A 113 27.29 -23.24 -5.05
C VAL A 113 26.45 -24.36 -5.73
N ASN A 114 25.37 -23.97 -6.43
CA ASN A 114 25.37 -23.95 -7.90
C ASN A 114 24.08 -23.37 -8.50
N LEU A 115 24.30 -22.62 -9.58
CA LEU A 115 23.33 -21.99 -10.45
C LEU A 115 22.96 -22.99 -11.54
N GLU A 116 21.71 -23.42 -11.63
CA GLU A 116 21.16 -23.93 -12.89
C GLU A 116 19.64 -23.81 -12.91
N ASN A 117 19.17 -23.02 -13.88
CA ASN A 117 17.78 -22.88 -14.26
C ASN A 117 17.32 -24.16 -14.96
N GLN A 118 16.17 -24.70 -14.61
CA GLN A 118 15.10 -25.09 -15.55
C GLN A 118 13.90 -25.51 -14.70
N GLY A 119 12.73 -24.91 -14.95
CA GLY A 119 11.47 -25.28 -14.30
C GLY A 119 10.34 -25.26 -15.31
N GLU A 120 9.97 -26.45 -15.76
CA GLU A 120 8.78 -26.76 -16.55
C GLU A 120 7.48 -26.24 -15.90
N PRO A 121 6.42 -26.00 -16.69
CA PRO A 121 5.16 -25.49 -16.16
C PRO A 121 4.40 -26.56 -15.34
N PRO A 122 3.77 -26.20 -14.20
CA PRO A 122 3.02 -27.16 -13.40
C PRO A 122 1.70 -27.55 -14.07
N SER A 123 1.40 -28.84 -13.96
CA SER A 123 0.25 -29.53 -14.54
C SER A 123 -1.07 -29.25 -13.84
N ASN A 124 -2.14 -29.38 -14.64
CA ASN A 124 -3.55 -29.21 -14.32
C ASN A 124 -3.99 -29.77 -12.95
N GLY A 125 -4.28 -28.88 -12.01
CA GLY A 125 -5.19 -29.13 -10.89
C GLY A 125 -6.30 -28.09 -10.94
N GLU A 126 -7.56 -28.49 -10.75
CA GLU A 126 -8.71 -27.58 -10.73
C GLU A 126 -8.52 -26.45 -9.72
N HIS A 127 -8.11 -25.28 -10.21
CA HIS A 127 -7.89 -24.11 -9.38
C HIS A 127 -9.24 -23.65 -8.83
N LYS A 128 -9.48 -23.81 -7.52
CA LYS A 128 -10.53 -23.06 -6.82
C LYS A 128 -10.39 -21.59 -7.20
N LEU A 129 -11.39 -21.05 -7.90
CA LEU A 129 -11.38 -19.71 -8.50
C LEU A 129 -11.30 -18.63 -7.41
N LYS A 130 -10.09 -18.37 -6.90
CA LYS A 130 -9.81 -17.40 -5.84
C LYS A 130 -9.76 -16.01 -6.46
N ARG A 131 -10.46 -15.03 -5.89
CA ARG A 131 -10.28 -13.61 -6.26
C ARG A 131 -8.88 -13.14 -5.87
N SER A 132 -8.26 -12.32 -6.71
CA SER A 132 -6.95 -11.70 -6.43
C SER A 132 -6.98 -10.21 -6.71
N TRP A 133 -6.19 -9.45 -5.95
CA TRP A 133 -6.15 -7.99 -5.94
C TRP A 133 -4.73 -7.47 -6.16
N SER A 134 -4.59 -6.28 -6.73
CA SER A 134 -3.30 -5.60 -6.91
C SER A 134 -3.47 -4.09 -6.83
N VAL A 135 -2.49 -3.39 -6.25
CA VAL A 135 -2.58 -1.95 -5.96
C VAL A 135 -1.26 -1.23 -6.27
N SER A 136 -1.35 -0.06 -6.89
CA SER A 136 -0.20 0.80 -7.19
C SER A 136 0.17 1.65 -5.99
N VAL A 137 1.45 1.94 -5.81
CA VAL A 137 1.95 2.92 -4.83
C VAL A 137 2.10 4.30 -5.49
N HIS A 138 1.93 5.37 -4.72
CA HIS A 138 2.07 6.74 -5.25
C HIS A 138 3.49 6.96 -5.81
N SER A 139 3.58 7.38 -7.08
CA SER A 139 4.83 7.68 -7.77
C SER A 139 4.89 9.15 -8.17
N PRO A 140 5.88 9.94 -7.71
CA PRO A 140 5.98 11.36 -8.01
C PRO A 140 6.37 11.67 -9.47
N LYS A 141 6.73 10.64 -10.26
CA LYS A 141 7.21 10.77 -11.65
C LYS A 141 6.12 11.12 -12.67
N LEU A 142 4.86 11.20 -12.24
CA LEU A 142 3.70 11.20 -13.13
C LEU A 142 2.94 12.54 -13.14
N LYS A 143 3.61 13.65 -13.46
CA LYS A 143 2.96 14.99 -13.45
C LYS A 143 2.72 15.61 -14.83
N GLU A 144 3.37 15.15 -15.89
CA GLU A 144 3.49 15.94 -17.12
C GLU A 144 2.55 15.57 -18.30
N LYS A 145 1.86 14.41 -18.29
CA LYS A 145 1.09 13.93 -19.47
C LYS A 145 -0.37 13.51 -19.21
N ILE A 146 -0.97 13.98 -18.11
CA ILE A 146 -2.24 13.43 -17.62
C ILE A 146 -3.44 14.29 -18.01
N LEU A 147 -3.17 15.55 -18.36
CA LEU A 147 -4.17 16.52 -18.77
C LEU A 147 -3.77 17.15 -20.10
N PRO A 148 -4.76 17.62 -20.89
CA PRO A 148 -6.20 17.56 -20.63
C PRO A 148 -6.84 16.22 -21.00
N LEU A 149 -7.94 15.87 -20.32
CA LEU A 149 -8.83 14.76 -20.71
C LEU A 149 -9.49 15.07 -22.07
N SER A 150 -9.93 14.06 -22.82
CA SER A 150 -10.67 14.25 -24.06
C SER A 150 -11.95 15.06 -23.87
N ARG A 151 -12.34 15.82 -24.91
CA ARG A 151 -13.54 16.66 -24.88
C ARG A 151 -14.82 15.84 -24.63
N GLU A 152 -14.88 14.62 -25.15
CA GLU A 152 -16.00 13.71 -24.94
C GLU A 152 -16.17 13.32 -23.46
N LEU A 153 -15.05 13.00 -22.80
CA LEU A 153 -15.05 12.70 -21.38
C LEU A 153 -15.39 13.95 -20.56
N GLN A 154 -14.79 15.10 -20.88
CA GLN A 154 -15.10 16.38 -20.22
C GLN A 154 -16.60 16.70 -20.26
N ASN A 155 -17.22 16.63 -21.44
CA ASN A 155 -18.66 16.84 -21.60
C ASN A 155 -19.49 15.86 -20.76
N SER A 156 -19.04 14.60 -20.66
CA SER A 156 -19.71 13.57 -19.84
C SER A 156 -19.60 13.87 -18.35
N LEU A 157 -18.45 14.37 -17.88
CA LEU A 157 -18.25 14.77 -16.49
C LEU A 157 -19.07 16.01 -16.12
N GLU A 158 -19.13 17.00 -17.00
CA GLU A 158 -19.96 18.20 -16.80
C GLU A 158 -21.45 17.84 -16.71
N ARG A 159 -21.94 17.03 -17.66
CA ARG A 159 -23.33 16.57 -17.69
C ARG A 159 -23.72 15.79 -16.43
N LEU A 160 -22.80 14.96 -15.92
CA LEU A 160 -23.04 14.13 -14.73
C LEU A 160 -22.62 14.80 -13.42
N LYS A 161 -22.07 16.03 -13.48
CA LYS A 161 -21.50 16.76 -12.33
C LYS A 161 -20.48 15.93 -11.54
N LEU A 162 -19.63 15.20 -12.25
CA LEU A 162 -18.60 14.34 -11.65
C LEU A 162 -17.27 15.07 -11.48
N HIS A 163 -16.66 14.94 -10.30
CA HIS A 163 -15.33 15.49 -10.04
C HIS A 163 -14.24 14.57 -10.61
N ALA A 164 -13.11 15.13 -11.07
CA ALA A 164 -11.99 14.35 -11.64
C ALA A 164 -11.34 13.36 -10.64
N PHE A 165 -11.51 13.57 -9.34
CA PHE A 165 -11.04 12.63 -8.29
C PHE A 165 -12.04 11.51 -7.98
N TYR A 166 -13.18 11.41 -8.67
CA TYR A 166 -14.06 10.26 -8.50
C TYR A 166 -13.37 8.97 -8.96
N ARG A 167 -13.72 7.88 -8.28
CA ARG A 167 -13.26 6.53 -8.63
C ARG A 167 -14.07 5.98 -9.78
N ALA A 168 -13.39 5.58 -10.84
CA ALA A 168 -13.97 4.92 -12.00
C ALA A 168 -13.34 3.53 -12.21
N LYS A 169 -14.02 2.68 -12.98
CA LYS A 169 -13.66 1.29 -13.25
C LYS A 169 -13.58 1.05 -14.75
N TRP A 170 -12.41 0.65 -15.24
CA TRP A 170 -12.26 0.00 -16.53
C TRP A 170 -12.54 -1.49 -16.42
N THR A 171 -13.20 -2.06 -17.42
CA THR A 171 -13.47 -3.50 -17.53
C THR A 171 -12.75 -4.09 -18.74
N ILE A 172 -11.98 -5.16 -18.52
CA ILE A 172 -11.39 -5.99 -19.57
C ILE A 172 -12.08 -7.35 -19.51
N GLY A 173 -12.81 -7.71 -20.55
CA GLY A 173 -13.35 -9.07 -20.71
C GLY A 173 -12.50 -9.89 -21.66
N GLN A 174 -12.77 -11.20 -21.75
CA GLN A 174 -12.09 -12.10 -22.69
C GLN A 174 -12.21 -11.61 -24.15
N SER A 175 -13.35 -11.01 -24.52
CA SER A 175 -13.52 -10.41 -25.85
C SER A 175 -12.52 -9.30 -26.15
N THR A 176 -11.98 -8.63 -25.12
CA THR A 176 -10.99 -7.55 -25.27
C THR A 176 -9.56 -8.07 -25.36
N CYS A 177 -9.33 -9.26 -24.83
CA CYS A 177 -8.06 -9.98 -24.89
C CYS A 177 -8.01 -10.74 -26.22
N SER A 178 -7.21 -10.28 -27.18
CA SER A 178 -7.21 -10.81 -28.55
C SER A 178 -7.02 -12.33 -28.62
N ASN A 179 -5.78 -12.81 -28.63
CA ASN A 179 -5.43 -14.24 -28.59
C ASN A 179 -4.85 -14.65 -27.23
N GLN A 180 -4.91 -13.75 -26.24
CA GLN A 180 -4.33 -13.95 -24.91
C GLN A 180 -5.41 -14.44 -23.94
N ASN A 181 -5.01 -15.31 -23.01
CA ASN A 181 -5.88 -15.68 -21.90
C ASN A 181 -6.00 -14.47 -20.94
N LEU A 182 -7.17 -14.30 -20.33
CA LEU A 182 -7.40 -13.33 -19.26
C LEU A 182 -6.36 -13.45 -18.13
N GLU A 183 -5.89 -14.65 -17.82
CA GLU A 183 -4.83 -14.86 -16.82
C GLU A 183 -3.47 -14.27 -17.23
N ASP A 184 -3.09 -14.39 -18.50
CA ASP A 184 -1.85 -13.80 -19.01
C ASP A 184 -1.90 -12.27 -18.92
N VAL A 185 -3.06 -11.71 -19.27
CA VAL A 185 -3.34 -10.27 -19.14
C VAL A 185 -3.29 -9.85 -17.67
N TRP A 186 -3.84 -10.65 -16.76
CA TRP A 186 -3.79 -10.40 -15.33
C TRP A 186 -2.35 -10.41 -14.78
N ILE A 187 -1.52 -11.37 -15.18
CA ILE A 187 -0.10 -11.43 -14.77
C ILE A 187 0.65 -10.19 -15.26
N LYS A 188 0.49 -9.81 -16.52
CA LYS A 188 1.12 -8.60 -17.10
C LYS A 188 0.64 -7.33 -16.40
N LEU A 189 -0.67 -7.20 -16.18
CA LEU A 189 -1.25 -6.08 -15.44
C LEU A 189 -0.67 -5.95 -14.03
N ASN A 190 -0.54 -7.07 -13.32
CA ASN A 190 0.04 -7.08 -11.98
C ASN A 190 1.49 -6.56 -11.98
N ARG A 191 2.27 -6.87 -13.01
CA ARG A 191 3.62 -6.31 -13.16
C ARG A 191 3.57 -4.80 -13.33
N LEU A 192 2.72 -4.29 -14.23
CA LEU A 192 2.56 -2.84 -14.45
C LEU A 192 2.19 -2.09 -13.17
N ILE A 193 1.24 -2.63 -12.40
CA ILE A 193 0.80 -2.04 -11.13
C ILE A 193 1.94 -2.06 -10.10
N LYS A 194 2.65 -3.20 -9.96
CA LYS A 194 3.79 -3.33 -9.04
C LYS A 194 4.96 -2.41 -9.40
N HIS A 195 5.16 -2.13 -10.68
CA HIS A 195 6.18 -1.20 -11.17
C HIS A 195 5.73 0.27 -11.14
N ASN A 196 4.54 0.56 -10.58
CA ASN A 196 3.96 1.90 -10.48
C ASN A 196 3.81 2.62 -11.84
N GLU A 197 3.56 1.85 -12.91
CA GLU A 197 3.29 2.40 -14.25
C GLU A 197 1.85 2.91 -14.38
N LEU A 198 0.97 2.51 -13.45
CA LEU A 198 -0.45 2.86 -13.42
C LEU A 198 -0.77 3.65 -12.14
N PRO A 199 -1.05 4.97 -12.22
CA PRO A 199 -1.28 5.81 -11.04
C PRO A 199 -2.60 5.52 -10.36
N SER A 200 -2.59 5.48 -9.03
CA SER A 200 -3.81 5.31 -8.23
C SER A 200 -4.62 4.10 -8.71
N CYS A 201 -4.00 3.04 -9.24
CA CYS A 201 -4.70 1.90 -9.80
C CYS A 201 -4.85 0.78 -8.78
N ASN A 202 -6.06 0.22 -8.72
CA ASN A 202 -6.34 -1.04 -8.04
C ASN A 202 -7.00 -1.98 -9.05
N ALA A 203 -6.55 -3.22 -9.16
CA ALA A 203 -7.16 -4.18 -10.07
C ALA A 203 -7.58 -5.47 -9.35
N THR A 204 -8.60 -6.11 -9.93
CA THR A 204 -9.22 -7.34 -9.42
C THR A 204 -9.61 -8.21 -10.60
N ILE A 205 -9.29 -9.49 -10.58
CA ILE A 205 -9.79 -10.45 -11.55
C ILE A 205 -11.00 -11.21 -10.97
N GLN A 206 -12.10 -11.16 -11.71
CA GLN A 206 -13.35 -11.86 -11.44
C GLN A 206 -13.45 -13.07 -12.37
N ARG A 207 -12.77 -14.15 -11.99
CA ARG A 207 -12.68 -15.37 -12.81
C ARG A 207 -14.03 -15.99 -13.15
N SER A 208 -14.99 -15.90 -12.23
CA SER A 208 -16.37 -16.40 -12.44
C SER A 208 -17.15 -15.63 -13.51
N VAL A 209 -16.77 -14.38 -13.79
CA VAL A 209 -17.41 -13.52 -14.79
C VAL A 209 -16.51 -13.35 -16.03
N GLY A 210 -15.28 -13.83 -15.99
CA GLY A 210 -14.32 -13.68 -17.09
C GLY A 210 -13.89 -12.22 -17.31
N GLU A 211 -13.83 -11.43 -16.24
CA GLU A 211 -13.49 -10.00 -16.32
C GLU A 211 -12.35 -9.61 -15.38
N ILE A 212 -11.54 -8.65 -15.81
CA ILE A 212 -10.62 -7.89 -14.96
C ILE A 212 -11.19 -6.49 -14.78
N TRP A 213 -11.28 -6.06 -13.53
CA TRP A 213 -11.72 -4.73 -13.13
C TRP A 213 -10.52 -3.91 -12.70
N ILE A 214 -10.29 -2.78 -13.35
CA ILE A 214 -9.24 -1.82 -12.98
C ILE A 214 -9.89 -0.53 -12.51
N PHE A 215 -9.75 -0.22 -11.23
CA PHE A 215 -10.18 1.01 -10.62
C PHE A 215 -9.07 2.06 -10.68
N CYS A 216 -9.41 3.27 -11.10
CA CYS A 216 -8.53 4.44 -11.14
C CYS A 216 -9.34 5.71 -10.89
N ASP A 217 -8.67 6.83 -10.62
CA ASP A 217 -9.36 8.13 -10.54
C ASP A 217 -9.62 8.64 -11.96
N ILE A 218 -10.75 9.34 -12.17
CA ILE A 218 -11.13 9.89 -13.48
C ILE A 218 -10.02 10.76 -14.07
N LEU A 219 -9.29 11.49 -13.22
CA LEU A 219 -8.13 12.28 -13.60
C LEU A 219 -7.10 11.49 -14.43
N TYR A 220 -6.93 10.20 -14.13
CA TYR A 220 -5.94 9.34 -14.76
C TYR A 220 -6.53 8.33 -15.74
N CYS A 221 -7.85 8.32 -15.96
CA CYS A 221 -8.50 7.17 -16.59
C CYS A 221 -8.07 6.95 -18.04
N GLU A 222 -7.88 8.01 -18.82
CA GLU A 222 -7.42 7.90 -20.22
C GLU A 222 -5.96 7.51 -20.30
N TYR A 223 -5.11 8.07 -19.44
CA TYR A 223 -3.71 7.67 -19.32
C TYR A 223 -3.59 6.18 -19.00
N VAL A 224 -4.32 5.71 -17.98
CA VAL A 224 -4.37 4.30 -17.58
C VAL A 224 -4.82 3.44 -18.74
N ARG A 225 -5.89 3.81 -19.45
CA ARG A 225 -6.36 3.05 -20.62
C ARG A 225 -5.29 2.95 -21.70
N ASN A 226 -4.59 4.04 -22.02
CA ASN A 226 -3.58 4.04 -23.06
C ASN A 226 -2.42 3.09 -22.73
N ILE A 227 -1.93 3.11 -21.49
CA ILE A 227 -0.92 2.17 -21.00
C ILE A 227 -1.43 0.73 -21.07
N LEU A 228 -2.67 0.47 -20.63
CA LEU A 228 -3.27 -0.86 -20.70
C LEU A 228 -3.35 -1.35 -22.16
N ARG A 229 -3.77 -0.50 -23.09
CA ARG A 229 -3.88 -0.85 -24.51
C ARG A 229 -2.52 -1.16 -25.13
N GLU A 230 -1.53 -0.31 -24.88
CA GLU A 230 -0.16 -0.43 -25.42
C GLU A 230 0.56 -1.65 -24.84
N LYS A 231 0.58 -1.79 -23.51
CA LYS A 231 1.38 -2.81 -22.81
C LYS A 231 0.73 -4.18 -22.77
N LEU A 232 -0.61 -4.25 -22.84
CA LEU A 232 -1.35 -5.53 -22.80
C LEU A 232 -1.87 -5.96 -24.17
N SER A 233 -1.63 -5.15 -25.22
CA SER A 233 -2.06 -5.42 -26.60
C SER A 233 -3.56 -5.67 -26.72
N LEU A 234 -4.36 -4.83 -26.07
CA LEU A 234 -5.83 -4.92 -26.10
C LEU A 234 -6.37 -4.31 -27.40
N THR A 235 -7.23 -5.04 -28.11
CA THR A 235 -7.71 -4.61 -29.44
C THR A 235 -9.11 -3.99 -29.41
N ASN A 236 -9.96 -4.38 -28.46
CA ASN A 236 -11.36 -3.96 -28.45
C ASN A 236 -11.65 -2.81 -27.49
N LYS A 237 -12.85 -2.25 -27.67
CA LYS A 237 -13.41 -1.17 -26.88
C LYS A 237 -13.40 -1.51 -25.39
N MET A 238 -13.01 -0.54 -24.58
CA MET A 238 -13.05 -0.59 -23.12
C MET A 238 -14.10 0.38 -22.61
N ASN A 239 -14.79 0.00 -21.53
CA ASN A 239 -15.83 0.82 -20.92
C ASN A 239 -15.33 1.36 -19.57
N LEU A 240 -15.51 2.66 -19.36
CA LEU A 240 -15.29 3.35 -18.08
C LEU A 240 -16.62 3.46 -17.36
N LEU A 241 -16.70 2.85 -16.19
CA LEU A 241 -17.88 2.86 -15.34
C LEU A 241 -17.64 3.67 -14.08
N VAL A 242 -18.63 4.48 -13.69
CA VAL A 242 -18.67 5.12 -12.36
C VAL A 242 -19.87 4.58 -11.59
N HIS A 243 -19.64 4.23 -10.33
CA HIS A 243 -20.68 3.70 -9.45
C HIS A 243 -21.86 4.69 -9.38
N LYS A 244 -23.09 4.16 -9.49
CA LYS A 244 -24.38 4.90 -9.62
C LYS A 244 -24.65 5.58 -10.98
N PHE A 245 -23.65 5.81 -11.81
CA PHE A 245 -23.82 6.46 -13.12
C PHE A 245 -23.71 5.49 -14.31
N GLY A 246 -23.18 4.29 -14.09
CA GLY A 246 -23.01 3.31 -15.14
C GLY A 246 -21.82 3.67 -16.04
N ILE A 247 -21.92 3.31 -17.32
CA ILE A 247 -20.89 3.60 -18.32
C ILE A 247 -20.94 5.09 -18.67
N ILE A 248 -19.87 5.81 -18.36
CA ILE A 248 -19.78 7.26 -18.62
C ILE A 248 -18.94 7.58 -19.85
N PHE A 249 -18.10 6.63 -20.27
CA PHE A 249 -17.17 6.82 -21.37
C PHE A 249 -16.73 5.46 -21.91
N SER A 250 -16.53 5.38 -23.22
CA SER A 250 -16.04 4.17 -23.84
C SER A 250 -15.19 4.51 -25.04
N LEU A 251 -14.04 3.85 -25.15
CA LEU A 251 -13.09 4.06 -26.23
C LEU A 251 -12.58 2.72 -26.75
#